data_AF-A0A3A2ZR96-F1
#
_entry.id   AF-A0A3A2ZR96-F1
#
_cell.length_a   1.000
_cell.length_b   1.000
_cell.length_c   1.000
_cell.angle_alpha   90.00
_cell.angle_beta   90.00
_cell.angle_gamma   90.00
#
_symmetry.space_group_name_H-M   'P 1'
#
loop_
_entity.id
_entity.type
_entity.pdbx_description
1 polymer ?
#
loop_
_entity_poly.entity_id
_entity_poly.type
_entity_poly.pdbx_seq_one_letter_code
_entity_poly.pdbx_strand_id
1 'polypeptide(L)'
;MDTYSSSSEGTLIGVIRQLASSHLAQAFLCNTLEAGAGTPEAEESVTKLERLVHQSESYYPLRSCAFVPAVYLGMYHRLRGQEEQARAFFQPALQQIVQTIGDNNPSNEELSDLKYTLARAGDIKNVIALAHRSDEDSSDGKYICCGPCKRKALIRDGFSICPICIEGELCPDCVKLFGSAIQRKRCHSQHVKYFISIPPLSKEINTGGMLVDGVEIDFETWLNQLKNEWVLNAHNPPGSTAGQFGISNFFLGFVA
;
A
#
# COMPACT_ATOMS: atom_id res chain seq x y z
N MET A 1 36.40 -3.91 -2.16
CA MET A 1 36.32 -3.66 -0.71
C MET A 1 35.11 -2.75 -0.53
N ASP A 2 33.93 -3.34 -0.41
CA ASP A 2 32.67 -2.59 -0.38
C ASP A 2 32.45 -2.03 1.03
N THR A 3 32.80 -0.76 1.21
CA THR A 3 32.62 0.01 2.45
C THR A 3 31.15 0.23 2.82
N TYR A 4 30.19 -0.25 2.02
CA TYR A 4 28.75 -0.12 2.24
C TYR A 4 28.05 -1.40 2.72
N SER A 5 28.78 -2.53 2.82
CA SER A 5 28.18 -3.82 3.19
C SER A 5 27.86 -3.96 4.68
N SER A 6 28.07 -2.93 5.51
CA SER A 6 27.91 -3.03 6.97
C SER A 6 26.95 -2.01 7.60
N SER A 7 26.14 -1.25 6.85
CA SER A 7 25.14 -0.40 7.50
C SER A 7 23.98 -1.27 7.96
N SER A 8 24.00 -1.62 9.25
CA SER A 8 22.91 -2.35 9.90
C SER A 8 21.59 -1.61 9.78
N GLU A 9 20.50 -2.37 9.86
CA GLU A 9 19.15 -1.85 10.03
C GLU A 9 19.12 -0.86 11.21
N GLY A 10 18.36 0.24 11.08
CA GLY A 10 18.24 1.30 12.08
C GLY A 10 19.25 2.44 11.96
N THR A 11 20.27 2.30 11.11
CA THR A 11 21.19 3.40 10.81
C THR A 11 20.57 4.40 9.82
N LEU A 12 21.01 5.66 9.84
CA LEU A 12 20.61 6.67 8.85
C LEU A 12 20.86 6.16 7.41
N ILE A 13 21.97 5.46 7.18
CA ILE A 13 22.31 4.87 5.88
C ILE A 13 21.27 3.80 5.50
N GLY A 14 20.91 2.92 6.43
CA GLY A 14 19.85 1.93 6.22
C GLY A 14 18.50 2.56 5.87
N VAL A 15 18.11 3.61 6.59
CA VAL A 15 16.87 4.37 6.33
C VAL A 15 16.89 5.01 4.93
N ILE A 16 18.00 5.66 4.56
CA ILE A 16 18.15 6.28 3.23
C ILE A 16 18.06 5.21 2.13
N ARG A 17 18.70 4.05 2.32
CA ARG A 17 18.63 2.93 1.37
C ARG A 17 17.21 2.41 1.21
N GLN A 18 16.45 2.28 2.29
CA GLN A 18 15.05 1.86 2.24
C GLN A 18 14.18 2.87 1.49
N LEU A 19 14.34 4.17 1.75
CA LEU A 19 13.62 5.22 1.04
C LEU A 19 13.97 5.24 -0.45
N ALA A 20 15.25 5.12 -0.79
CA ALA A 20 15.70 5.05 -2.18
C ALA A 20 15.11 3.82 -2.90
N SER A 21 15.09 2.66 -2.24
CA SER A 21 14.47 1.44 -2.76
C SER A 21 12.97 1.61 -3.01
N SER A 22 12.24 2.20 -2.05
CA SER A 22 10.82 2.53 -2.21
C SER A 22 10.56 3.45 -3.41
N HIS A 23 11.33 4.53 -3.55
CA HIS A 23 11.18 5.48 -4.66
C HIS A 23 11.53 4.86 -6.01
N LEU A 24 12.57 4.01 -6.08
CA LEU A 24 12.90 3.27 -7.28
C LEU A 24 11.80 2.28 -7.67
N ALA A 25 11.26 1.53 -6.70
CA ALA A 25 10.17 0.59 -6.94
C ALA A 25 8.92 1.32 -7.48
N GLN A 26 8.57 2.45 -6.89
CA GLN A 26 7.50 3.33 -7.37
C GLN A 26 7.76 3.81 -8.80
N ALA A 27 8.97 4.29 -9.09
CA ALA A 27 9.33 4.79 -10.42
C ALA A 27 9.25 3.68 -11.47
N PHE A 28 9.73 2.47 -11.17
CA PHE A 28 9.63 1.33 -12.08
C PHE A 28 8.17 0.92 -12.33
N LEU A 29 7.31 0.92 -11.32
CA LEU A 29 5.88 0.69 -11.51
C LEU A 29 5.25 1.76 -12.41
N CYS A 30 5.51 3.05 -12.15
CA CYS A 30 4.99 4.14 -12.99
C CYS A 30 5.45 4.00 -14.44
N ASN A 31 6.74 3.78 -14.68
CA ASN A 31 7.29 3.59 -16.02
C ASN A 31 6.61 2.42 -16.75
N THR A 32 6.36 1.32 -16.04
CA THR A 32 5.67 0.15 -16.59
C THR A 32 4.24 0.49 -17.04
N LEU A 33 3.52 1.28 -16.24
CA LEU A 33 2.14 1.67 -16.54
C LEU A 33 2.06 2.71 -17.66
N GLU A 34 3.02 3.64 -17.71
CA GLU A 34 3.09 4.69 -18.72
C GLU A 34 3.51 4.17 -20.09
N ALA A 35 4.47 3.24 -20.14
CA ALA A 35 4.88 2.57 -21.37
C ALA A 35 3.79 1.63 -21.91
N GLY A 36 3.00 1.04 -21.02
CA GLY A 36 1.95 0.07 -21.37
C GLY A 36 2.47 -1.36 -21.37
N ALA A 37 1.63 -2.29 -20.90
CA ALA A 37 2.01 -3.69 -20.70
C ALA A 37 2.43 -4.37 -22.01
N GLY A 38 3.50 -5.17 -21.97
CA GLY A 38 4.03 -5.91 -23.13
C GLY A 38 4.97 -5.10 -24.02
N THR A 39 5.28 -3.85 -23.68
CA THR A 39 6.33 -3.07 -24.36
C THR A 39 7.71 -3.42 -23.81
N PRO A 40 8.79 -3.37 -24.61
CA PRO A 40 10.15 -3.60 -24.12
C PRO A 40 10.53 -2.73 -22.92
N GLU A 41 10.09 -1.47 -22.91
CA GLU A 41 10.34 -0.50 -21.83
C GLU A 41 9.62 -0.89 -20.52
N ALA A 42 8.39 -1.41 -20.63
CA ALA A 42 7.65 -1.94 -19.50
C ALA A 42 8.33 -3.20 -18.94
N GLU A 43 8.70 -4.15 -19.80
CA GLU A 43 9.37 -5.40 -19.37
C GLU A 43 10.74 -5.14 -18.73
N GLU A 44 11.50 -4.17 -19.24
CA GLU A 44 12.76 -3.75 -18.63
C GLU A 44 12.53 -3.16 -17.21
N SER A 45 11.48 -2.34 -17.06
CA SER A 45 11.11 -1.74 -15.78
C SER A 45 10.66 -2.79 -14.76
N VAL A 46 9.86 -3.77 -15.19
CA VAL A 46 9.44 -4.92 -14.36
C VAL A 46 10.64 -5.74 -13.93
N THR A 47 11.55 -6.07 -14.85
CA THR A 47 12.79 -6.81 -14.53
C THR A 47 13.62 -6.10 -13.46
N LYS A 48 13.71 -4.76 -13.53
CA LYS A 48 14.39 -3.95 -12.51
C LYS A 48 13.66 -3.99 -11.16
N LEU A 49 12.33 -3.96 -11.17
CA LEU A 49 11.51 -4.06 -9.96
C LEU A 49 11.66 -5.44 -9.30
N GLU A 50 11.60 -6.53 -10.05
CA GLU A 50 11.82 -7.90 -9.55
C GLU A 50 13.20 -8.05 -8.91
N ARG A 51 14.25 -7.56 -9.58
CA ARG A 51 15.60 -7.55 -9.01
C ARG A 51 15.66 -6.77 -7.70
N LEU A 52 14.97 -5.65 -7.62
CA LEU A 52 14.93 -4.83 -6.41
C LEU A 52 14.21 -5.54 -5.25
N VAL A 53 13.14 -6.29 -5.54
CA VAL A 53 12.47 -7.16 -4.56
C VAL A 53 13.46 -8.16 -3.98
N HIS A 54 14.16 -8.92 -4.82
CA HIS A 54 15.16 -9.91 -4.38
C HIS A 54 16.30 -9.29 -3.55
N GLN A 55 16.75 -8.09 -3.91
CA GLN A 55 17.77 -7.37 -3.13
C GLN A 55 17.26 -6.83 -1.79
N SER A 56 15.94 -6.73 -1.63
CA SER A 56 15.28 -6.22 -0.43
C SER A 56 14.75 -7.31 0.51
N GLU A 57 14.72 -8.58 0.09
CA GLU A 57 14.23 -9.72 0.89
C GLU A 57 14.96 -9.89 2.22
N SER A 58 16.21 -9.43 2.32
CA SER A 58 16.99 -9.48 3.56
C SER A 58 16.75 -8.30 4.51
N TYR A 59 15.91 -7.33 4.15
CA TYR A 59 15.74 -6.09 4.89
C TYR A 59 14.36 -5.98 5.53
N TYR A 60 14.32 -5.90 6.86
CA TYR A 60 13.10 -5.56 7.57
C TYR A 60 12.78 -4.07 7.39
N PRO A 61 11.55 -3.71 6.99
CA PRO A 61 11.19 -2.31 6.83
C PRO A 61 11.12 -1.63 8.20
N LEU A 62 11.97 -0.63 8.44
CA LEU A 62 12.02 0.12 9.70
C LEU A 62 10.86 1.09 9.89
N ARG A 63 10.16 1.46 8.81
CA ARG A 63 9.25 2.61 8.80
C ARG A 63 7.84 2.31 8.31
N SER A 64 7.70 1.57 7.22
CA SER A 64 6.40 1.28 6.61
C SER A 64 6.52 0.10 5.68
N CYS A 65 5.60 -0.84 5.83
CA CYS A 65 5.50 -2.02 4.99
C CYS A 65 4.75 -1.70 3.68
N ALA A 66 3.94 -0.63 3.64
CA ALA A 66 3.20 -0.25 2.44
C ALA A 66 4.11 0.13 1.27
N PHE A 67 5.33 0.61 1.52
CA PHE A 67 6.22 1.13 0.48
C PHE A 67 7.43 0.23 0.17
N VAL A 68 7.39 -1.05 0.52
CA VAL A 68 8.46 -1.99 0.15
C VAL A 68 8.34 -2.40 -1.32
N PRO A 69 9.45 -2.75 -2.01
CA PRO A 69 9.42 -3.13 -3.43
C PRO A 69 8.42 -4.24 -3.75
N ALA A 70 8.28 -5.23 -2.85
CA ALA A 70 7.35 -6.35 -3.05
C ALA A 70 5.90 -5.87 -3.22
N VAL A 71 5.47 -4.86 -2.46
CA VAL A 71 4.11 -4.29 -2.56
C VAL A 71 3.88 -3.63 -3.92
N TYR A 72 4.89 -2.98 -4.50
CA TYR A 72 4.80 -2.43 -5.86
C TYR A 72 4.75 -3.52 -6.93
N LEU A 73 5.50 -4.61 -6.76
CA LEU A 73 5.44 -5.76 -7.66
C LEU A 73 4.08 -6.47 -7.58
N GLY A 74 3.54 -6.66 -6.38
CA GLY A 74 2.17 -7.15 -6.18
C GLY A 74 1.14 -6.27 -6.87
N MET A 75 1.33 -4.94 -6.86
CA MET A 75 0.46 -4.03 -7.58
C MET A 75 0.55 -4.20 -9.10
N TYR A 76 1.75 -4.39 -9.65
CA TYR A 76 1.91 -4.72 -11.07
C TYR A 76 1.13 -5.97 -11.47
N HIS A 77 1.27 -7.07 -10.71
CA HIS A 77 0.55 -8.32 -10.95
C HIS A 77 -0.97 -8.14 -10.85
N ARG A 78 -1.47 -7.38 -9.87
CA ARG A 78 -2.91 -7.08 -9.74
C ARG A 78 -3.43 -6.33 -10.96
N LEU A 79 -2.71 -5.30 -11.41
CA LEU A 79 -3.10 -4.51 -12.58
C LEU A 79 -3.09 -5.33 -13.89
N ARG A 80 -2.41 -6.48 -13.90
CA ARG A 80 -2.40 -7.48 -14.96
C ARG A 80 -3.49 -8.56 -14.82
N GLY A 81 -4.28 -8.54 -13.75
CA GLY A 81 -5.29 -9.56 -13.42
C GLY A 81 -4.71 -10.84 -12.82
N GLN A 82 -3.46 -10.82 -12.35
CA GLN A 82 -2.78 -11.97 -11.73
C GLN A 82 -2.99 -11.95 -10.22
N GLU A 83 -4.23 -12.14 -9.78
CA GLU A 83 -4.65 -11.91 -8.39
C GLU A 83 -3.93 -12.81 -7.37
N GLU A 84 -3.75 -14.10 -7.65
CA GLU A 84 -3.07 -15.03 -6.73
C GLU A 84 -1.61 -14.61 -6.50
N GLN A 85 -0.91 -14.27 -7.59
CA GLN A 85 0.49 -13.83 -7.53
C GLN A 85 0.61 -12.46 -6.84
N ALA A 86 -0.32 -11.54 -7.12
CA ALA A 86 -0.40 -10.25 -6.45
C ALA A 86 -0.56 -10.43 -4.93
N ARG A 87 -1.49 -11.29 -4.51
CA ARG A 87 -1.76 -11.56 -3.08
C ARG A 87 -0.53 -12.11 -2.36
N ALA A 88 0.24 -12.99 -2.99
CA ALA A 88 1.48 -13.52 -2.41
C ALA A 88 2.51 -12.41 -2.09
N PHE A 89 2.57 -11.35 -2.90
CA PHE A 89 3.45 -10.21 -2.64
C PHE A 89 2.96 -9.27 -1.53
N PHE A 90 1.64 -9.14 -1.34
CA PHE A 90 1.07 -8.30 -0.28
C PHE A 90 1.04 -8.99 1.09
N GLN A 91 0.90 -10.31 1.12
CA GLN A 91 0.69 -11.08 2.34
C GLN A 91 1.78 -10.84 3.41
N PRO A 92 3.09 -10.83 3.10
CA PRO A 92 4.12 -10.55 4.11
C PRO A 92 3.99 -9.16 4.75
N ALA A 93 3.72 -8.13 3.94
CA ALA A 93 3.55 -6.76 4.43
C ALA A 93 2.29 -6.63 5.30
N LEU A 94 1.17 -7.21 4.88
CA LEU A 94 -0.07 -7.21 5.65
C LEU A 94 0.08 -7.99 6.97
N GLN A 95 0.74 -9.15 6.92
CA GLN A 95 1.03 -9.94 8.10
C GLN A 95 1.82 -9.13 9.14
N GLN A 96 2.85 -8.41 8.70
CA GLN A 96 3.66 -7.58 9.58
C GLN A 96 2.87 -6.42 10.17
N ILE A 97 2.13 -5.67 9.34
CA ILE A 97 1.31 -4.55 9.80
C ILE A 97 0.27 -5.00 10.84
N VAL A 98 -0.42 -6.11 10.58
CA VAL A 98 -1.44 -6.64 11.49
C VAL A 98 -0.83 -7.16 12.79
N GLN A 99 0.38 -7.74 12.74
CA GLN A 99 1.11 -8.10 13.96
C GLN A 99 1.52 -6.88 14.78
N THR A 100 1.91 -5.77 14.13
CA THR A 100 2.26 -4.51 14.79
C THR A 100 1.05 -3.84 15.44
N ILE A 101 -0.08 -3.79 14.73
CA ILE A 101 -1.35 -3.25 15.24
C ILE A 101 -1.80 -3.98 16.52
N GLY A 102 -1.60 -5.31 16.60
CA GLY A 102 -1.99 -6.10 17.77
C GLY A 102 -3.48 -5.96 18.12
N ASP A 103 -3.82 -6.20 19.39
CA ASP A 103 -5.21 -6.14 19.89
C ASP A 103 -5.55 -4.81 20.58
N ASN A 104 -4.65 -3.81 20.56
CA ASN A 104 -4.83 -2.54 21.27
C ASN A 104 -4.82 -1.33 20.33
N ASN A 105 -5.54 -0.29 20.75
CA ASN A 105 -5.76 1.00 20.07
C ASN A 105 -4.62 1.42 19.11
N PRO A 106 -4.72 1.13 17.81
CA PRO A 106 -3.64 1.35 16.86
C PRO A 106 -3.38 2.84 16.65
N SER A 107 -2.11 3.18 16.43
CA SER A 107 -1.72 4.53 16.02
C SER A 107 -2.23 4.87 14.62
N ASN A 108 -2.38 6.16 14.35
CA ASN A 108 -2.73 6.67 13.02
C ASN A 108 -1.71 6.25 11.94
N GLU A 109 -0.45 6.04 12.32
CA GLU A 109 0.62 5.62 11.40
C GLU A 109 0.43 4.16 10.99
N GLU A 110 0.15 3.26 11.93
CA GLU A 110 -0.12 1.84 11.66
C GLU A 110 -1.40 1.66 10.82
N LEU A 111 -2.47 2.41 11.15
CA LEU A 111 -3.70 2.42 10.35
C LEU A 111 -3.48 2.96 8.94
N SER A 112 -2.61 3.97 8.78
CA SER A 112 -2.25 4.50 7.48
C SER A 112 -1.46 3.48 6.66
N ASP A 113 -0.52 2.77 7.28
CA ASP A 113 0.27 1.72 6.62
C ASP A 113 -0.63 0.57 6.14
N LEU A 114 -1.59 0.16 6.97
CA LEU A 114 -2.59 -0.84 6.60
C LEU A 114 -3.47 -0.36 5.44
N LYS A 115 -4.03 0.85 5.56
CA LYS A 115 -4.89 1.45 4.51
C LYS A 115 -4.17 1.53 3.17
N TYR A 116 -2.91 1.94 3.16
CA TYR A 116 -2.13 2.06 1.93
C TYR A 116 -1.79 0.71 1.29
N THR A 117 -1.45 -0.27 2.11
CA THR A 117 -1.19 -1.63 1.62
C THR A 117 -2.46 -2.25 1.03
N LEU A 118 -3.60 -2.12 1.71
CA LEU A 118 -4.90 -2.59 1.23
C LEU A 118 -5.36 -1.86 -0.04
N ALA A 119 -5.12 -0.55 -0.14
CA ALA A 119 -5.40 0.23 -1.36
C ALA A 119 -4.59 -0.28 -2.56
N ARG A 120 -3.31 -0.60 -2.36
CA ARG A 120 -2.45 -1.21 -3.38
C ARG A 120 -2.90 -2.60 -3.76
N ALA A 121 -3.35 -3.37 -2.78
CA ALA A 121 -3.90 -4.71 -2.93
C ALA A 121 -5.30 -4.74 -3.57
N GLY A 122 -5.97 -3.59 -3.68
CA GLY A 122 -7.32 -3.51 -4.27
C GLY A 122 -8.44 -3.92 -3.31
N ASP A 123 -8.16 -4.01 -2.02
CA ASP A 123 -9.15 -4.35 -0.99
C ASP A 123 -9.96 -3.10 -0.60
N ILE A 124 -10.82 -2.68 -1.54
CA ILE A 124 -11.54 -1.40 -1.48
C ILE A 124 -12.47 -1.33 -0.26
N LYS A 125 -13.15 -2.43 0.09
CA LYS A 125 -14.07 -2.45 1.24
C LYS A 125 -13.36 -2.11 2.54
N ASN A 126 -12.16 -2.67 2.75
CA ASN A 126 -11.40 -2.47 3.98
C ASN A 126 -10.71 -1.10 3.98
N VAL A 127 -10.32 -0.58 2.81
CA VAL A 127 -9.85 0.82 2.66
C VAL A 127 -10.94 1.82 3.04
N ILE A 128 -12.17 1.60 2.59
CA ILE A 128 -13.32 2.47 2.91
C ILE A 128 -13.63 2.41 4.41
N ALA A 129 -13.65 1.21 4.99
CA ALA A 129 -13.87 1.04 6.43
C ALA A 129 -12.84 1.82 7.25
N LEU A 130 -11.54 1.71 6.89
CA LEU A 130 -10.46 2.47 7.53
C LEU A 130 -10.56 3.98 7.29
N ALA A 131 -11.09 4.41 6.15
CA ALA A 131 -11.28 5.83 5.86
C ALA A 131 -12.39 6.47 6.69
N HIS A 132 -13.41 5.69 7.05
CA HIS A 132 -14.56 6.12 7.87
C HIS A 132 -14.36 5.96 9.36
N ARG A 133 -13.34 5.21 9.80
CA ARG A 133 -13.01 5.11 11.22
C ARG A 133 -12.83 6.50 11.82
N SER A 134 -13.64 6.80 12.84
CA SER A 134 -13.54 8.04 13.60
C SER A 134 -12.53 7.83 14.73
N ASP A 135 -11.33 8.39 14.58
CA ASP A 135 -10.41 8.53 15.70
C ASP A 135 -10.84 9.74 16.54
N GLU A 136 -11.10 9.54 17.83
CA GLU A 136 -11.35 10.64 18.77
C GLU A 136 -10.16 11.61 18.76
N ASP A 137 -10.45 12.91 18.96
CA ASP A 137 -9.50 14.01 19.11
C ASP A 137 -8.80 14.56 17.85
N SER A 138 -9.48 15.50 17.17
CA SER A 138 -8.85 16.76 16.72
C SER A 138 -9.91 17.69 16.13
N SER A 139 -10.04 18.88 16.71
CA SER A 139 -10.98 19.94 16.30
C SER A 139 -10.51 20.75 15.07
N ASP A 140 -9.33 20.45 14.53
CA ASP A 140 -8.79 21.07 13.31
C ASP A 140 -8.91 20.11 12.12
N GLY A 141 -9.35 20.62 10.96
CA GLY A 141 -9.59 19.85 9.73
C GLY A 141 -8.58 18.73 9.47
N LYS A 142 -9.00 17.48 9.72
CA LYS A 142 -8.19 16.26 9.70
C LYS A 142 -7.60 15.94 8.33
N TYR A 143 -8.19 16.44 7.25
CA TYR A 143 -7.84 16.04 5.89
C TYR A 143 -7.52 17.24 5.01
N ILE A 144 -6.35 17.22 4.36
CA ILE A 144 -5.91 18.25 3.43
C ILE A 144 -5.83 17.66 2.03
N CYS A 145 -6.56 18.26 1.09
CA CYS A 145 -6.49 17.86 -0.30
C CYS A 145 -5.06 18.05 -0.84
N CYS A 146 -4.49 16.98 -1.38
CA CYS A 146 -3.15 16.99 -1.97
C CYS A 146 -3.09 17.68 -3.35
N GLY A 147 -4.23 18.09 -3.88
CA GLY A 147 -4.33 18.93 -5.08
C GLY A 147 -3.88 20.38 -4.85
N PRO A 148 -4.00 21.25 -5.87
CA PRO A 148 -3.65 22.66 -5.79
C PRO A 148 -4.62 23.46 -4.91
N CYS A 149 -5.85 22.97 -4.72
CA CYS A 149 -6.83 23.71 -3.91
C CYS A 149 -6.45 23.74 -2.42
N LYS A 150 -5.65 22.77 -1.94
CA LYS A 150 -5.25 22.61 -0.53
C LYS A 150 -6.42 22.70 0.47
N ARG A 151 -7.64 22.39 0.01
CA ARG A 151 -8.86 22.47 0.80
C ARG A 151 -8.73 21.54 2.00
N LYS A 152 -9.02 22.07 3.20
CA LYS A 152 -9.17 21.29 4.43
C LYS A 152 -10.60 20.77 4.52
N ALA A 153 -10.77 19.55 4.99
CA ALA A 153 -12.07 18.94 5.27
C ALA A 153 -12.05 18.28 6.64
N LEU A 154 -13.21 18.29 7.32
CA LEU A 154 -13.42 17.60 8.59
C LEU A 154 -13.59 16.10 8.40
N ILE A 155 -14.16 15.70 7.26
CA ILE A 155 -14.45 14.31 6.87
C ILE A 155 -13.84 13.98 5.50
N ARG A 156 -13.57 12.70 5.23
CA ARG A 156 -12.96 12.21 3.98
C ARG A 156 -13.95 11.98 2.84
N ASP A 157 -15.23 12.22 3.06
CA ASP A 157 -16.29 11.92 2.11
C ASP A 157 -16.03 12.54 0.73
N GLY A 158 -16.09 11.70 -0.31
CA GLY A 158 -15.84 12.07 -1.69
C GLY A 158 -14.35 12.24 -2.05
N PHE A 159 -13.42 12.16 -1.09
CA PHE A 159 -11.99 12.15 -1.42
C PHE A 159 -11.64 10.86 -2.16
N SER A 160 -10.62 10.95 -3.00
CA SER A 160 -10.10 9.82 -3.75
C SER A 160 -8.62 9.58 -3.45
N ILE A 161 -8.26 8.30 -3.39
CA ILE A 161 -6.90 7.84 -3.12
C ILE A 161 -6.36 7.21 -4.40
N CYS A 162 -5.17 7.64 -4.83
CA CYS A 162 -4.44 6.95 -5.88
C CYS A 162 -3.58 5.84 -5.27
N PRO A 163 -3.88 4.55 -5.51
CA PRO A 163 -3.11 3.45 -4.92
C PRO A 163 -1.67 3.37 -5.48
N ILE A 164 -1.38 3.96 -6.63
CA ILE A 164 -0.05 3.94 -7.25
C ILE A 164 0.87 4.95 -6.55
N CYS A 165 0.39 6.19 -6.39
CA CYS A 165 1.24 7.28 -5.93
C CYS A 165 1.23 7.43 -4.40
N ILE A 166 0.08 7.23 -3.74
CA ILE A 166 -0.12 7.38 -2.28
C ILE A 166 0.61 8.62 -1.70
N GLU A 167 0.55 9.75 -2.41
CA GLU A 167 1.01 11.05 -1.90
C GLU A 167 -0.12 11.85 -1.24
N GLY A 168 -1.11 11.13 -0.72
CA GLY A 168 -2.30 11.66 -0.06
C GLY A 168 -3.55 11.68 -0.95
N GLU A 169 -4.58 12.37 -0.45
CA GLU A 169 -5.96 12.22 -0.92
C GLU A 169 -6.40 13.46 -1.71
N LEU A 170 -7.25 13.27 -2.73
CA LEU A 170 -7.69 14.33 -3.62
C LEU A 170 -9.19 14.56 -3.48
N CYS A 171 -9.61 15.81 -3.30
CA CYS A 171 -11.03 16.16 -3.31
C CYS A 171 -11.63 15.95 -4.72
N PRO A 172 -12.96 15.80 -4.85
CA PRO A 172 -13.64 15.56 -6.12
C PRO A 172 -13.25 16.56 -7.22
N ASP A 173 -13.19 17.85 -6.85
CA ASP A 173 -12.81 18.93 -7.79
C ASP A 173 -11.39 18.73 -8.32
N CYS A 174 -10.46 18.31 -7.46
CA CYS A 174 -9.07 18.11 -7.85
C CYS A 174 -8.85 16.82 -8.65
N VAL A 175 -9.69 15.80 -8.49
CA VAL A 175 -9.70 14.59 -9.32
C VAL A 175 -10.11 14.95 -10.75
N LYS A 176 -11.16 15.75 -10.93
CA LYS A 176 -11.63 16.20 -12.26
C LYS A 176 -10.54 16.95 -13.03
N LEU A 177 -9.65 17.66 -12.34
CA LEU A 177 -8.54 18.38 -12.95
C LEU A 177 -7.45 17.48 -13.52
N PHE A 178 -7.33 16.20 -13.13
CA PHE A 178 -6.32 15.29 -13.70
C PHE A 178 -6.59 14.90 -15.16
N GLY A 179 -7.82 15.10 -15.65
CA GLY A 179 -8.14 15.00 -17.08
C GLY A 179 -7.71 16.20 -17.91
N SER A 180 -7.21 17.27 -17.27
CA SER A 180 -6.75 18.51 -17.93
C SER A 180 -5.23 18.64 -17.84
N ALA A 181 -4.61 19.40 -18.74
CA ALA A 181 -3.16 19.47 -19.04
C ALA A 181 -2.20 19.90 -17.89
N ILE A 182 -2.61 19.85 -16.63
CA ILE A 182 -1.74 20.16 -15.49
C ILE A 182 -0.93 18.92 -15.14
N GLN A 183 0.31 18.84 -15.64
CA GLN A 183 1.32 17.94 -15.11
C GLN A 183 1.52 18.24 -13.62
N ARG A 184 1.08 17.34 -12.74
CA ARG A 184 1.32 17.47 -11.30
C ARG A 184 2.44 16.54 -10.90
N LYS A 185 3.35 17.05 -10.07
CA LYS A 185 4.46 16.29 -9.47
C LYS A 185 4.00 15.07 -8.64
N ARG A 186 2.71 14.97 -8.30
CA ARG A 186 2.19 14.01 -7.31
C ARG A 186 1.48 12.78 -7.89
N CYS A 187 0.92 12.88 -9.09
CA CYS A 187 0.18 11.77 -9.71
C CYS A 187 0.05 11.98 -11.23
N HIS A 188 0.03 10.88 -11.99
CA HIS A 188 -0.14 10.91 -13.44
C HIS A 188 -1.61 10.80 -13.85
N SER A 189 -2.01 11.44 -14.96
CA SER A 189 -3.41 11.45 -15.43
C SER A 189 -3.93 10.06 -15.79
N GLN A 190 -3.06 9.16 -16.24
CA GLN A 190 -3.40 7.77 -16.54
C GLN A 190 -3.77 6.95 -15.29
N HIS A 191 -3.46 7.44 -14.08
CA HIS A 191 -3.77 6.73 -12.85
C HIS A 191 -5.21 6.93 -12.38
N VAL A 192 -5.94 7.90 -12.94
CA VAL A 192 -7.31 8.28 -12.49
C VAL A 192 -8.27 7.09 -12.51
N LYS A 193 -8.15 6.19 -13.49
CA LYS A 193 -8.97 4.97 -13.58
C LYS A 193 -8.80 3.99 -12.41
N TYR A 194 -7.73 4.13 -11.63
CA TYR A 194 -7.44 3.27 -10.48
C TYR A 194 -7.75 3.95 -9.14
N PHE A 195 -8.31 5.16 -9.16
CA PHE A 195 -8.61 5.88 -7.93
C PHE A 195 -9.70 5.17 -7.15
N ILE A 196 -9.48 5.09 -5.83
CA ILE A 196 -10.48 4.58 -4.88
C ILE A 196 -11.20 5.80 -4.33
N SER A 197 -12.49 5.94 -4.62
CA SER A 197 -13.33 7.00 -4.06
C SER A 197 -13.91 6.56 -2.72
N ILE A 198 -13.75 7.40 -1.70
CA ILE A 198 -14.38 7.19 -0.40
C ILE A 198 -15.83 7.71 -0.50
N PRO A 199 -16.84 6.84 -0.35
CA PRO A 199 -18.23 7.28 -0.42
C PRO A 199 -18.58 8.17 0.78
N PRO A 200 -19.69 8.92 0.72
CA PRO A 200 -20.22 9.57 1.90
C PRO A 200 -20.60 8.57 2.98
N LEU A 201 -20.42 8.94 4.24
CA LEU A 201 -20.81 8.09 5.36
C LEU A 201 -22.34 7.89 5.37
N SER A 202 -22.78 6.63 5.30
CA SER A 202 -24.22 6.32 5.20
C SER A 202 -24.96 6.34 6.54
N LYS A 203 -24.25 6.18 7.66
CA LYS A 203 -24.77 6.24 9.02
C LYS A 203 -23.67 6.64 10.00
N GLU A 204 -24.02 7.30 11.10
CA GLU A 204 -23.08 7.54 12.19
C GLU A 204 -22.56 6.20 12.75
N ILE A 205 -21.27 6.15 13.04
CA ILE A 205 -20.58 4.98 13.61
C ILE A 205 -20.17 5.36 15.02
N ASN A 206 -20.30 4.45 15.98
CA ASN A 206 -19.78 4.67 17.32
C ASN A 206 -18.24 4.84 17.29
N THR A 207 -17.68 5.55 18.27
CA THR A 207 -16.24 5.64 18.44
C THR A 207 -15.61 4.24 18.40
N GLY A 208 -14.56 4.08 17.60
CA GLY A 208 -13.82 2.82 17.47
C GLY A 208 -14.54 1.73 16.65
N GLY A 209 -15.77 1.98 16.18
CA GLY A 209 -16.46 1.10 15.25
C GLY A 209 -15.89 1.18 13.82
N MET A 210 -16.13 0.13 13.05
CA MET A 210 -15.75 0.00 11.65
C MET A 210 -17.02 -0.21 10.82
N LEU A 211 -17.16 0.54 9.72
CA LEU A 211 -18.26 0.38 8.78
C LEU A 211 -17.81 -0.43 7.57
N VAL A 212 -18.28 -1.67 7.47
CA VAL A 212 -17.94 -2.60 6.39
C VAL A 212 -19.23 -2.98 5.68
N ASP A 213 -19.33 -2.67 4.39
CA ASP A 213 -20.51 -2.95 3.56
C ASP A 213 -21.84 -2.46 4.19
N GLY A 214 -21.79 -1.34 4.92
CA GLY A 214 -22.95 -0.74 5.60
C GLY A 214 -23.28 -1.34 6.98
N VAL A 215 -22.59 -2.40 7.38
CA VAL A 215 -22.71 -3.02 8.72
C VAL A 215 -21.65 -2.43 9.63
N GLU A 216 -22.07 -2.04 10.84
CA GLU A 216 -21.12 -1.59 11.86
C GLU A 216 -20.68 -2.81 12.65
N ILE A 217 -19.36 -2.98 12.77
CA ILE A 217 -18.73 -4.02 13.57
C ILE A 217 -17.63 -3.36 14.41
N ASP A 218 -17.25 -3.98 15.53
CA ASP A 218 -16.12 -3.51 16.32
C ASP A 218 -14.79 -3.76 15.59
N PHE A 219 -13.76 -3.00 15.97
CA PHE A 219 -12.45 -3.07 15.33
C PHE A 219 -11.79 -4.45 15.43
N GLU A 220 -11.95 -5.16 16.54
CA GLU A 220 -11.34 -6.47 16.76
C GLU A 220 -11.98 -7.51 15.83
N THR A 221 -13.31 -7.53 15.74
CA THR A 221 -14.07 -8.36 14.80
C THR A 221 -13.64 -8.07 13.37
N TRP A 222 -13.53 -6.79 12.99
CA TRP A 222 -13.06 -6.41 11.65
C TRP A 222 -11.63 -6.90 11.37
N LEU A 223 -10.71 -6.70 12.31
CA LEU A 223 -9.31 -7.10 12.16
C LEU A 223 -9.18 -8.63 12.04
N ASN A 224 -9.98 -9.38 12.79
CA ASN A 224 -10.04 -10.84 12.70
C ASN A 224 -10.62 -11.33 11.37
N GLN A 225 -11.64 -10.66 10.83
CA GLN A 225 -12.13 -10.93 9.47
C GLN A 225 -11.03 -10.68 8.44
N LEU A 226 -10.31 -9.55 8.54
CA LEU A 226 -9.20 -9.23 7.66
C LEU A 226 -8.09 -10.28 7.73
N LYS A 227 -7.70 -10.72 8.94
CA LYS A 227 -6.73 -11.80 9.16
C LYS A 227 -7.15 -13.08 8.42
N ASN A 228 -8.42 -13.47 8.54
CA ASN A 228 -8.94 -14.67 7.89
C ASN A 228 -8.96 -14.53 6.36
N GLU A 229 -9.44 -13.40 5.84
CA GLU A 229 -9.52 -13.13 4.40
C GLU A 229 -8.15 -13.12 3.73
N TRP A 230 -7.13 -12.65 4.42
CA TRP A 230 -5.76 -12.57 3.94
C TRP A 230 -4.87 -13.74 4.36
N VAL A 231 -5.43 -14.72 5.08
CA VAL A 231 -4.70 -15.89 5.63
C VAL A 231 -3.45 -15.41 6.39
N LEU A 232 -3.66 -14.46 7.30
CA LEU A 232 -2.62 -13.89 8.16
C LEU A 232 -2.58 -14.68 9.46
N ASN A 233 -1.64 -15.62 9.58
CA ASN A 233 -1.55 -16.48 10.76
C ASN A 233 -1.07 -15.68 11.98
N ALA A 234 -1.72 -15.90 13.13
CA ALA A 234 -1.14 -15.55 14.43
C ALA A 234 -0.16 -16.67 14.83
N HIS A 235 1.11 -16.30 15.05
CA HIS A 235 2.27 -17.11 15.47
C HIS A 235 3.13 -17.78 14.38
N ASN A 236 4.33 -17.23 14.20
CA ASN A 236 5.56 -17.90 14.66
C ASN A 236 6.55 -16.85 15.17
N PRO A 237 7.05 -16.95 16.42
CA PRO A 237 8.19 -16.14 16.85
C PRO A 237 9.43 -16.50 16.02
N PRO A 238 10.38 -15.56 15.81
CA PRO A 238 11.57 -15.82 15.01
C PRO A 238 12.52 -16.71 15.80
N GLY A 239 12.43 -18.01 15.56
CA GLY A 239 13.33 -19.00 16.12
C GLY A 239 13.00 -20.38 15.57
N SER A 240 13.87 -20.89 14.71
CA SER A 240 13.90 -22.28 14.23
C SER A 240 12.95 -22.64 13.08
N THR A 241 13.33 -22.32 11.85
CA THR A 241 14.00 -23.28 10.94
C THR A 241 14.20 -22.62 9.60
N ALA A 242 15.35 -22.89 8.98
CA ALA A 242 15.67 -22.50 7.61
C ALA A 242 14.64 -23.14 6.65
N GLY A 243 13.54 -22.44 6.42
CA GLY A 243 12.56 -22.72 5.38
C GLY A 243 12.85 -21.83 4.19
N GLN A 244 13.64 -22.38 3.27
CA GLN A 244 14.03 -21.80 2.00
C GLN A 244 12.77 -21.56 1.13
N PHE A 245 12.03 -20.48 1.34
CA PHE A 245 11.04 -20.00 0.38
C PHE A 245 11.77 -19.25 -0.73
N GLY A 246 12.51 -20.01 -1.54
CA GLY A 246 13.06 -19.53 -2.79
C GLY A 246 11.91 -19.26 -3.76
N ILE A 247 11.70 -17.98 -4.06
CA ILE A 247 10.85 -17.53 -5.18
C ILE A 247 11.36 -18.07 -6.54
N SER A 248 12.55 -18.70 -6.54
CA SER A 248 13.15 -19.43 -7.65
C SER A 248 12.32 -20.61 -8.19
N ASN A 249 11.34 -21.12 -7.45
CA ASN A 249 10.50 -22.24 -7.93
C ASN A 249 9.27 -21.84 -8.75
N PHE A 250 8.98 -20.54 -8.94
CA PHE A 250 7.83 -20.10 -9.76
C PHE A 250 8.17 -19.81 -11.23
N PHE A 251 9.45 -19.79 -11.64
CA PHE A 251 9.86 -19.37 -12.99
C PHE A 251 10.27 -20.50 -13.95
N LEU A 252 10.17 -21.77 -13.59
CA LEU A 252 10.37 -22.89 -14.52
C LEU A 252 9.04 -23.32 -15.14
N GLY A 253 8.51 -22.47 -16.01
CA GLY A 253 7.21 -22.72 -16.63
C GLY A 253 7.00 -22.12 -18.02
N PHE A 254 8.03 -21.71 -18.76
CA PHE A 254 7.89 -21.38 -20.18
C PHE A 254 9.20 -21.60 -20.94
N VAL A 255 9.49 -22.87 -21.26
CA VAL A 255 10.25 -23.23 -22.47
C VAL A 255 9.60 -24.49 -23.05
N ALA A 256 8.70 -24.30 -24.01
CA ALA A 256 8.36 -25.23 -25.07
C ALA A 256 7.65 -24.46 -26.19
#